data_AF-W4FD69-F1
#
_entry.id   AF-W4FD69-F1
#
_cell.length_a   1.000
_cell.length_b   1.000
_cell.length_c   1.000
_cell.angle_alpha   90.00
_cell.angle_beta   90.00
_cell.angle_gamma   90.00
#
_symmetry.space_group_name_H-M   'P 1'
#
loop_
_entity.id
_entity.type
_entity.pdbx_description
1 polymer ?
#
loop_
_entity_poly.entity_id
_entity_poly.type
_entity_poly.pdbx_seq_one_letter_code
_entity_poly.pdbx_strand_id
1 'polypeptide(L)'
;MQNQKKQRKMVAGMTADNASANGLLPRECMHIVASYLDHSALHRMELTCRSFYECAIDGAYWRMSALRDAVVLPSKNELGWKALACACARIDARESVGLLHAVVAVSSVDRPDAESPENTLRISRCFRRMRVLNDGVPRQALLNYTLQTLICGCSRGECYWSSGPSSSQMQDDYIDYAVLDQCIVRAMELVPYKAFWQMGEPGYAPLKVSIALLAKSETSEERCIVYSSPPFDVANRMEVCTYK
;
A
#
# COMPACT_ATOMS: atom_id res chain seq x y z
N MET A 1 2.05 -6.74 -62.84
CA MET A 1 2.34 -7.88 -61.94
C MET A 1 3.76 -7.92 -61.37
N GLN A 2 4.78 -7.29 -61.99
CA GLN A 2 6.16 -7.30 -61.46
C GLN A 2 6.38 -6.41 -60.21
N ASN A 3 5.63 -5.31 -60.03
CA ASN A 3 5.81 -4.40 -58.89
C ASN A 3 5.33 -4.97 -57.53
N GLN A 4 4.27 -5.80 -57.51
CA GLN A 4 3.81 -6.43 -56.27
C GLN A 4 4.77 -7.50 -55.74
N LYS A 5 5.48 -8.21 -56.63
CA LYS A 5 6.55 -9.16 -56.23
C LYS A 5 7.76 -8.44 -55.63
N LYS A 6 8.08 -7.23 -56.13
CA LYS A 6 9.19 -6.40 -55.61
C LYS A 6 8.87 -5.81 -54.25
N GLN A 7 7.63 -5.35 -54.02
CA GLN A 7 7.17 -4.87 -52.72
C GLN A 7 7.08 -5.99 -51.67
N ARG A 8 6.58 -7.18 -52.02
CA ARG A 8 6.59 -8.34 -51.11
C ARG A 8 8.00 -8.80 -50.74
N LYS A 9 8.97 -8.70 -51.65
CA LYS A 9 10.39 -8.96 -51.35
C LYS A 9 11.01 -7.89 -50.45
N MET A 10 10.62 -6.61 -50.58
CA MET A 10 11.10 -5.54 -49.68
C MET A 10 10.52 -5.67 -48.26
N VAL A 11 9.23 -5.98 -48.13
CA VAL A 11 8.60 -6.18 -46.80
C VAL A 11 9.13 -7.45 -46.12
N ALA A 12 9.43 -8.49 -46.89
CA ALA A 12 10.11 -9.68 -46.37
C ALA A 12 11.57 -9.39 -46.00
N GLY A 13 12.29 -8.56 -46.76
CA GLY A 13 13.67 -8.16 -46.44
C GLY A 13 13.79 -7.27 -45.20
N MET A 14 12.81 -6.40 -44.94
CA MET A 14 12.82 -5.53 -43.75
C MET A 14 12.42 -6.27 -42.46
N THR A 15 11.80 -7.46 -42.56
CA THR A 15 11.41 -8.28 -41.39
C THR A 15 12.28 -9.52 -41.21
N ALA A 16 13.02 -9.97 -42.23
CA ALA A 16 13.79 -11.21 -42.19
C ALA A 16 15.26 -11.06 -41.77
N ASP A 17 15.83 -9.85 -41.78
CA ASP A 17 17.28 -9.71 -41.78
C ASP A 17 18.00 -9.78 -40.42
N ASN A 18 17.36 -10.21 -39.32
CA ASN A 18 18.14 -10.60 -38.12
C ASN A 18 17.46 -11.56 -37.12
N ALA A 19 16.15 -11.81 -37.21
CA ALA A 19 15.46 -12.63 -36.20
C ALA A 19 15.43 -14.14 -36.53
N SER A 20 15.43 -14.51 -37.81
CA SER A 20 15.20 -15.90 -38.23
C SER A 20 16.45 -16.80 -38.22
N ALA A 21 17.66 -16.22 -38.14
CA ALA A 21 18.90 -16.99 -38.23
C ALA A 21 19.22 -17.83 -36.97
N ASN A 22 18.59 -17.53 -35.82
CA ASN A 22 18.90 -18.18 -34.53
C ASN A 22 17.72 -18.95 -33.89
N GLY A 23 16.59 -19.13 -34.60
CA GLY A 23 15.42 -19.83 -34.06
C GLY A 23 14.76 -19.13 -32.85
N LEU A 24 15.09 -17.86 -32.60
CA LEU A 24 14.56 -17.07 -31.50
C LEU A 24 13.29 -16.34 -31.91
N LEU A 25 12.32 -16.29 -30.98
CA LEU A 25 11.09 -15.53 -31.13
C LEU A 25 11.39 -14.04 -31.33
N PRO A 26 10.57 -13.30 -32.09
CA PRO A 26 10.62 -11.85 -32.12
C PRO A 26 10.50 -11.26 -30.71
N ARG A 27 11.09 -10.07 -30.52
CA ARG A 27 11.21 -9.44 -29.20
C ARG A 27 9.87 -9.17 -28.53
N GLU A 28 8.88 -8.78 -29.32
CA GLU A 28 7.51 -8.56 -28.89
C GLU A 28 6.89 -9.86 -28.35
N CYS A 29 7.12 -10.98 -29.02
CA CYS A 29 6.67 -12.29 -28.56
C CYS A 29 7.38 -12.71 -27.27
N MET A 30 8.67 -12.41 -27.12
CA MET A 30 9.41 -12.65 -25.88
C MET A 30 8.83 -11.85 -24.70
N HIS A 31 8.43 -10.59 -24.91
CA HIS A 31 7.77 -9.78 -23.88
C HIS A 31 6.41 -10.36 -23.48
N ILE A 32 5.62 -10.85 -24.44
CA ILE A 32 4.34 -11.51 -24.16
C ILE A 32 4.55 -12.78 -23.35
N VAL A 33 5.49 -13.65 -23.74
CA VAL A 33 5.77 -14.88 -22.98
C VAL A 33 6.25 -14.54 -21.56
N ALA A 34 7.16 -13.59 -21.44
CA ALA A 34 7.67 -13.14 -20.14
C ALA A 34 6.56 -12.57 -19.24
N SER A 35 5.51 -11.96 -19.81
CA SER A 35 4.39 -11.47 -19.01
C SER A 35 3.60 -12.59 -18.32
N TYR A 36 3.65 -13.83 -18.79
CA TYR A 36 2.99 -14.96 -18.12
C TYR A 36 3.88 -15.66 -17.09
N LEU A 37 5.16 -15.31 -17.01
CA LEU A 37 6.11 -15.93 -16.08
C LEU A 37 6.00 -15.34 -14.67
N ASP A 38 6.29 -16.17 -13.67
CA ASP A 38 6.49 -15.72 -12.29
C ASP A 38 7.90 -15.11 -12.12
N HIS A 39 8.11 -14.45 -10.97
CA HIS A 39 9.38 -13.76 -10.67
C HIS A 39 10.60 -14.70 -10.79
N SER A 40 10.47 -15.95 -10.35
CA SER A 40 11.57 -16.94 -10.38
C SER A 40 11.87 -17.41 -11.81
N ALA A 41 10.83 -17.58 -12.62
CA ALA A 41 10.91 -18.02 -14.01
C ALA A 41 11.47 -16.92 -14.90
N LEU A 42 11.20 -15.64 -14.59
CA LEU A 42 11.82 -14.50 -15.26
C LEU A 42 13.35 -14.48 -15.09
N HIS A 43 13.84 -14.69 -13.86
CA HIS A 43 15.30 -14.82 -13.62
C HIS A 43 15.88 -16.01 -14.38
N ARG A 44 15.20 -17.16 -14.40
CA ARG A 44 15.65 -18.34 -15.16
C ARG A 44 15.70 -18.06 -16.66
N MET A 45 14.67 -17.42 -17.21
CA MET A 45 14.60 -17.04 -18.63
C MET A 45 15.76 -16.13 -19.01
N GLU A 46 16.06 -15.11 -18.20
CA GLU A 46 17.18 -14.19 -18.41
C GLU A 46 18.53 -14.94 -18.47
N LEU A 47 18.71 -15.98 -17.65
CA LEU A 47 19.93 -16.77 -17.58
C LEU A 47 20.07 -17.82 -18.71
N THR A 48 19.02 -18.08 -19.50
CA THR A 48 19.07 -19.15 -20.51
C THR A 48 19.84 -18.78 -21.77
N CYS A 49 19.77 -17.54 -22.25
CA CYS A 49 20.53 -17.10 -23.42
C CYS A 49 20.75 -15.57 -23.44
N ARG A 50 21.75 -15.15 -24.22
CA ARG A 50 22.12 -13.73 -24.36
C ARG A 50 20.98 -12.86 -24.90
N SER A 51 20.18 -13.36 -25.83
CA SER A 51 19.07 -12.59 -26.41
C SER A 51 17.97 -12.31 -25.39
N PHE A 52 17.67 -13.24 -24.48
CA PHE A 52 16.74 -12.98 -23.37
C PHE A 52 17.34 -11.99 -22.38
N TYR A 53 18.63 -12.10 -22.07
CA TYR A 53 19.34 -11.13 -21.23
C TYR A 53 19.29 -9.70 -21.80
N GLU A 54 19.56 -9.53 -23.10
CA GLU A 54 19.48 -8.22 -23.77
C GLU A 54 18.05 -7.67 -23.78
N CYS A 55 17.05 -8.54 -23.96
CA CYS A 55 15.64 -8.18 -23.84
C CYS A 55 15.25 -7.75 -22.41
N ALA A 56 15.95 -8.26 -21.39
CA ALA A 56 15.80 -7.91 -19.97
C ALA A 56 16.28 -6.51 -19.65
N ILE A 57 17.42 -6.11 -20.25
CA ILE A 57 18.09 -4.83 -19.99
C ILE A 57 17.16 -3.67 -20.31
N ASP A 58 16.39 -3.79 -21.39
CA ASP A 58 15.42 -2.77 -21.79
C ASP A 58 14.18 -2.72 -20.87
N GLY A 59 14.14 -3.57 -19.84
CA GLY A 59 13.30 -3.41 -18.65
C GLY A 59 11.82 -3.70 -18.84
N ALA A 60 11.35 -3.99 -20.06
CA ALA A 60 9.92 -4.03 -20.35
C ALA A 60 9.16 -5.12 -19.59
N TYR A 61 9.71 -6.34 -19.46
CA TYR A 61 9.03 -7.41 -18.71
C TYR A 61 9.28 -7.33 -17.20
N TRP A 62 10.43 -6.82 -16.74
CA TRP A 62 10.65 -6.52 -15.33
C TRP A 62 9.71 -5.41 -14.84
N ARG A 63 9.43 -4.42 -15.69
CA ARG A 63 8.40 -3.40 -15.46
C ARG A 63 7.02 -4.03 -15.28
N MET A 64 6.62 -4.93 -16.18
CA MET A 64 5.34 -5.62 -16.05
C MET A 64 5.26 -6.47 -14.77
N SER A 65 6.35 -7.14 -14.39
CA SER A 65 6.43 -7.86 -13.12
C SER A 65 6.28 -6.93 -11.93
N ALA A 66 6.99 -5.81 -11.89
CA ALA A 66 6.89 -4.84 -10.79
C ALA A 66 5.49 -4.23 -10.69
N LEU A 67 4.91 -3.83 -11.83
CA LEU A 67 3.58 -3.19 -11.88
C LEU A 67 2.42 -4.15 -11.60
N ARG A 68 2.65 -5.47 -11.63
CA ARG A 68 1.66 -6.44 -11.17
C ARG A 68 1.47 -6.38 -9.66
N ASP A 69 2.56 -6.14 -8.93
CA ASP A 69 2.59 -6.27 -7.48
C ASP A 69 2.65 -4.90 -6.76
N ALA A 70 3.04 -3.83 -7.45
CA ALA A 70 3.21 -2.51 -6.87
C ALA A 70 2.61 -1.39 -7.73
N VAL A 71 1.92 -0.46 -7.07
CA VAL A 71 1.59 0.85 -7.64
C VAL A 71 2.85 1.71 -7.56
N VAL A 72 3.41 2.07 -8.71
CA VAL A 72 4.65 2.84 -8.80
C VAL A 72 4.33 4.29 -9.15
N LEU A 73 4.70 5.21 -8.27
CA LEU A 73 4.58 6.64 -8.51
C LEU A 73 5.78 7.13 -9.34
N PRO A 74 5.55 8.01 -10.34
CA PRO A 74 6.61 8.48 -11.22
C PRO A 74 7.43 9.60 -10.56
N SER A 75 8.16 9.30 -9.49
CA SER A 75 9.39 10.03 -9.18
C SER A 75 10.51 9.20 -9.78
N LYS A 76 11.24 9.77 -10.76
CA LYS A 76 12.38 9.15 -11.50
C LYS A 76 12.79 7.80 -10.93
N ASN A 77 12.52 6.71 -11.66
CA ASN A 77 12.80 5.36 -11.17
C ASN A 77 14.33 5.12 -11.13
N GLU A 78 15.00 5.65 -10.11
CA GLU A 78 16.45 5.58 -9.92
C GLU A 78 16.92 4.13 -9.72
N LEU A 79 16.06 3.28 -9.13
CA LEU A 79 16.37 1.88 -8.86
C LEU A 79 16.29 0.96 -10.10
N GLY A 80 15.67 1.39 -11.20
CA GLY A 80 15.46 0.55 -12.37
C GLY A 80 14.44 -0.58 -12.14
N TRP A 81 13.77 -1.02 -13.22
CA TRP A 81 12.61 -1.92 -13.13
C TRP A 81 12.91 -3.30 -12.53
N LYS A 82 14.11 -3.85 -12.81
CA LYS A 82 14.51 -5.16 -12.25
C LYS A 82 14.72 -5.09 -10.74
N ALA A 83 15.39 -4.06 -10.23
CA ALA A 83 15.61 -3.94 -8.79
C ALA A 83 14.28 -3.76 -8.06
N LEU A 84 13.37 -2.95 -8.62
CA LEU A 84 12.03 -2.77 -8.07
C LEU A 84 11.22 -4.07 -8.06
N ALA A 85 11.23 -4.85 -9.15
CA ALA A 85 10.58 -6.15 -9.20
C ALA A 85 11.16 -7.13 -8.16
N CYS A 86 12.49 -7.12 -7.98
CA CYS A 86 13.16 -7.94 -6.96
C CYS A 86 12.81 -7.48 -5.54
N ALA A 87 12.71 -6.17 -5.30
CA ALA A 87 12.26 -5.63 -4.02
C ALA A 87 10.83 -6.08 -3.73
N CYS A 88 9.91 -5.94 -4.69
CA CYS A 88 8.51 -6.39 -4.56
C CYS A 88 8.41 -7.88 -4.20
N ALA A 89 9.19 -8.73 -4.87
CA ALA A 89 9.24 -10.17 -4.59
C ALA A 89 9.86 -10.50 -3.22
N ARG A 90 10.70 -9.62 -2.66
CA ARG A 90 11.36 -9.81 -1.36
C ARG A 90 10.60 -9.25 -0.18
N ILE A 91 9.61 -8.36 -0.38
CA ILE A 91 8.82 -7.74 0.71
C ILE A 91 8.18 -8.78 1.65
N ASP A 92 7.87 -9.98 1.16
CA ASP A 92 7.32 -11.07 1.97
C ASP A 92 8.31 -11.66 2.99
N ALA A 93 9.58 -11.27 2.96
CA ALA A 93 10.61 -11.73 3.89
C ALA A 93 10.61 -10.94 5.20
N ARG A 94 9.60 -11.16 6.06
CA ARG A 94 9.59 -10.94 7.53
C ARG A 94 9.96 -9.56 8.12
N GLU A 95 10.32 -8.56 7.33
CA GLU A 95 10.76 -7.24 7.80
C GLU A 95 9.67 -6.18 7.61
N SER A 96 8.58 -6.29 8.36
CA SER A 96 7.63 -5.18 8.52
C SER A 96 8.20 -4.18 9.53
N VAL A 97 8.90 -3.15 9.07
CA VAL A 97 9.30 -2.03 9.92
C VAL A 97 8.14 -1.04 9.99
N GLY A 98 7.86 -0.47 11.17
CA GLY A 98 6.89 0.62 11.30
C GLY A 98 7.36 1.83 10.48
N LEU A 99 6.70 2.09 9.35
CA LEU A 99 7.11 3.13 8.39
C LEU A 99 6.68 4.53 8.80
N LEU A 100 5.67 4.65 9.68
CA LEU A 100 5.11 5.93 10.10
C LEU A 100 6.09 6.65 11.03
N HIS A 101 6.62 7.77 10.56
CA HIS A 101 7.65 8.55 11.27
C HIS A 101 7.05 9.66 12.13
N ALA A 102 6.14 10.44 11.56
CA ALA A 102 5.57 11.63 12.18
C ALA A 102 4.14 11.85 11.68
N VAL A 103 3.31 12.48 12.51
CA VAL A 103 2.00 12.97 12.08
C VAL A 103 2.21 14.37 11.51
N VAL A 104 1.67 14.61 10.33
CA VAL A 104 1.79 15.91 9.67
C VAL A 104 0.52 16.74 9.78
N ALA A 105 -0.63 16.10 9.55
CA ALA A 105 -1.91 16.79 9.54
C ALA A 105 -3.01 15.83 9.98
N VAL A 106 -4.05 16.38 10.59
CA VAL A 106 -5.11 15.66 11.28
C VAL A 106 -6.37 16.50 11.19
N SER A 107 -7.52 15.88 10.90
CA SER A 107 -8.82 16.58 10.89
C SER A 107 -9.37 16.82 12.29
N SER A 108 -9.09 15.89 13.21
CA SER A 108 -9.66 15.86 14.55
C SER A 108 -8.67 15.22 15.51
N VAL A 109 -8.48 15.86 16.64
CA VAL A 109 -7.51 15.49 17.68
C VAL A 109 -8.20 15.63 19.03
N ASP A 110 -8.17 14.59 19.84
CA ASP A 110 -8.58 14.68 21.25
C ASP A 110 -7.44 15.34 22.04
N ARG A 111 -6.18 14.91 21.80
CA ARG A 111 -5.01 15.32 22.60
C ARG A 111 -3.76 15.56 21.77
N PRO A 112 -3.40 16.83 21.50
CA PRO A 112 -2.28 17.18 20.64
C PRO A 112 -0.93 16.65 21.11
N ASP A 113 -0.73 16.52 22.42
CA ASP A 113 0.51 16.08 23.06
C ASP A 113 0.63 14.55 23.19
N ALA A 114 -0.47 13.83 23.01
CA ALA A 114 -0.52 12.37 23.18
C ALA A 114 -0.72 11.59 21.88
N GLU A 115 -0.88 12.27 20.74
CA GLU A 115 -1.21 11.64 19.47
C GLU A 115 0.06 11.53 18.59
N SER A 116 0.87 10.49 18.86
CA SER A 116 2.09 10.18 18.10
C SER A 116 1.91 8.97 17.16
N PRO A 117 2.74 8.83 16.11
CA PRO A 117 2.73 7.64 15.25
C PRO A 117 2.91 6.31 16.01
N GLU A 118 3.63 6.32 17.13
CA GLU A 118 3.81 5.12 17.96
C GLU A 118 2.48 4.59 18.50
N ASN A 119 1.52 5.47 18.78
CA ASN A 119 0.19 5.08 19.28
C ASN A 119 -0.67 4.42 18.20
N THR A 120 -0.40 4.69 16.93
CA THR A 120 -1.03 4.02 15.78
C THR A 120 -0.34 2.69 15.49
N LEU A 121 0.99 2.65 15.58
CA LEU A 121 1.80 1.47 15.24
C LEU A 121 1.78 0.37 16.32
N ARG A 122 1.38 0.69 17.56
CA ARG A 122 1.35 -0.26 18.66
C ARG A 122 -0.06 -0.60 19.10
N ILE A 123 -0.27 -1.88 19.40
CA ILE A 123 -1.51 -2.34 20.03
C ILE A 123 -1.67 -1.63 21.38
N SER A 124 -2.74 -0.83 21.48
CA SER A 124 -3.05 -0.05 22.68
C SER A 124 -3.32 -0.91 23.90
N ARG A 125 -3.06 -0.36 25.09
CA ARG A 125 -3.41 -1.01 26.36
C ARG A 125 -4.91 -1.28 26.46
N CYS A 126 -5.73 -0.38 25.92
CA CYS A 126 -7.17 -0.51 25.94
C CYS A 126 -7.65 -1.67 25.09
N PHE A 127 -7.10 -1.84 23.89
CA PHE A 127 -7.38 -3.00 23.05
C PHE A 127 -7.12 -4.32 23.79
N ARG A 128 -5.96 -4.46 24.43
CA ARG A 128 -5.60 -5.68 25.18
C ARG A 128 -6.61 -5.96 26.29
N ARG A 129 -7.04 -4.92 27.01
CA ARG A 129 -7.98 -5.07 28.12
C ARG A 129 -9.41 -5.38 27.65
N MET A 130 -9.88 -4.69 26.61
CA MET A 130 -11.20 -4.92 26.03
C MET A 130 -11.33 -6.32 25.45
N ARG A 131 -10.27 -6.85 24.83
CA ARG A 131 -10.26 -8.22 24.32
C ARG A 131 -10.48 -9.26 25.42
N VAL A 132 -9.89 -9.06 26.60
CA VAL A 132 -10.10 -9.93 27.78
C VAL A 132 -11.53 -9.83 28.33
N LEU A 133 -12.19 -8.68 28.16
CA LEU A 133 -13.53 -8.44 28.69
C LEU A 133 -14.66 -8.85 27.73
N ASN A 134 -14.34 -9.13 26.47
CA ASN A 134 -15.31 -9.53 25.45
C ASN A 134 -15.83 -10.99 25.65
N ASP A 135 -15.36 -11.69 26.69
CA ASP A 135 -15.75 -13.05 27.08
C ASP A 135 -17.17 -13.15 27.71
N GLY A 136 -18.14 -12.37 27.21
CA GLY A 136 -19.56 -12.70 27.35
C GLY A 136 -20.34 -12.13 28.55
N VAL A 137 -19.88 -11.06 29.22
CA VAL A 137 -20.65 -10.45 30.32
C VAL A 137 -21.39 -9.17 29.89
N PRO A 138 -22.73 -9.09 29.98
CA PRO A 138 -23.54 -7.96 29.52
C PRO A 138 -23.58 -6.80 30.54
N ARG A 139 -22.44 -6.17 30.81
CA ARG A 139 -22.37 -4.92 31.59
C ARG A 139 -21.57 -3.86 30.83
N GLN A 140 -22.08 -3.41 29.70
CA GLN A 140 -21.25 -2.69 28.71
C GLN A 140 -21.23 -1.16 28.87
N ALA A 141 -22.31 -0.46 29.23
CA ALA A 141 -22.29 1.01 29.14
C ALA A 141 -21.49 1.72 30.27
N LEU A 142 -21.77 1.43 31.55
CA LEU A 142 -21.10 2.05 32.70
C LEU A 142 -19.66 1.56 32.93
N LEU A 143 -19.36 0.35 32.46
CA LEU A 143 -18.02 -0.22 32.56
C LEU A 143 -17.06 0.44 31.57
N ASN A 144 -17.54 0.88 30.40
CA ASN A 144 -16.70 1.43 29.33
C ASN A 144 -16.01 2.76 29.71
N TYR A 145 -16.72 3.67 30.37
CA TYR A 145 -16.12 4.91 30.88
C TYR A 145 -15.05 4.63 31.95
N THR A 146 -15.39 3.75 32.90
CA THR A 146 -14.47 3.25 33.93
C THR A 146 -13.26 2.58 33.29
N LEU A 147 -13.45 1.82 32.21
CA LEU A 147 -12.40 1.14 31.48
C LEU A 147 -11.44 2.13 30.82
N GLN A 148 -11.92 3.13 30.08
CA GLN A 148 -11.06 4.13 29.44
C GLN A 148 -10.25 4.94 30.47
N THR A 149 -10.91 5.46 31.50
CA THR A 149 -10.29 6.42 32.42
C THR A 149 -9.45 5.74 33.50
N LEU A 150 -9.89 4.60 34.05
CA LEU A 150 -9.24 3.96 35.20
C LEU A 150 -8.38 2.75 34.83
N ILE A 151 -8.66 2.06 33.72
CA ILE A 151 -8.01 0.76 33.41
C ILE A 151 -7.09 0.86 32.20
N CYS A 152 -7.53 1.54 31.15
CA CYS A 152 -6.79 1.68 29.90
C CYS A 152 -5.74 2.80 29.96
N GLY A 153 -5.89 3.77 30.89
CA GLY A 153 -4.97 4.90 31.00
C GLY A 153 -5.14 5.91 29.87
N CYS A 154 -6.32 5.99 29.25
CA CYS A 154 -6.52 6.88 28.10
C CYS A 154 -6.41 8.34 28.49
N SER A 155 -6.74 8.67 29.74
CA SER A 155 -6.45 9.94 30.41
C SER A 155 -4.97 10.33 30.48
N ARG A 156 -4.04 9.42 30.17
CA ARG A 156 -2.57 9.63 30.21
C ARG A 156 -1.87 9.48 28.86
N GLY A 157 -2.62 9.33 27.77
CA GLY A 157 -2.07 9.35 26.40
C GLY A 157 -1.56 8.01 25.85
N GLU A 158 -1.74 6.91 26.58
CA GLU A 158 -1.33 5.56 26.13
C GLU A 158 -2.45 4.79 25.38
N CYS A 159 -3.51 5.49 24.96
CA CYS A 159 -4.70 4.88 24.39
C CYS A 159 -4.93 5.25 22.95
N TYR A 160 -4.40 4.41 22.05
CA TYR A 160 -4.73 4.42 20.62
C TYR A 160 -4.60 5.81 19.97
N TRP A 161 -4.88 5.91 18.68
CA TRP A 161 -5.10 7.22 18.06
C TRP A 161 -6.59 7.54 18.15
N SER A 162 -6.99 8.58 18.89
CA SER A 162 -8.37 9.05 18.95
C SER A 162 -8.56 10.26 18.05
N SER A 163 -9.54 10.22 17.15
CA SER A 163 -10.12 11.48 16.70
C SER A 163 -10.85 12.12 17.89
N GLY A 164 -10.79 13.45 17.98
CA GLY A 164 -11.69 14.21 18.83
C GLY A 164 -13.16 13.94 18.46
N PRO A 165 -14.11 14.24 19.34
CA PRO A 165 -15.51 13.92 19.14
C PRO A 165 -16.06 14.54 17.87
N SER A 166 -16.79 13.74 17.09
CA SER A 166 -17.40 14.19 15.84
C SER A 166 -18.81 14.70 16.11
N SER A 167 -19.20 15.79 15.44
CA SER A 167 -20.55 16.35 15.58
C SER A 167 -21.63 15.51 14.88
N SER A 168 -21.22 14.59 14.00
CA SER A 168 -22.11 13.65 13.32
C SER A 168 -21.41 12.35 12.97
N GLN A 169 -22.19 11.29 12.75
CA GLN A 169 -21.69 9.98 12.29
C GLN A 169 -21.13 10.01 10.86
N MET A 170 -21.50 11.02 10.06
CA MET A 170 -21.15 11.12 8.64
C MET A 170 -19.97 12.08 8.40
N GLN A 171 -19.21 12.40 9.45
CA GLN A 171 -18.05 13.26 9.35
C GLN A 171 -16.86 12.49 8.79
N ASP A 172 -16.18 13.07 7.80
CA ASP A 172 -14.91 12.55 7.30
C ASP A 172 -13.77 13.00 8.20
N ASP A 173 -12.94 12.05 8.64
CA ASP A 173 -11.73 12.30 9.42
C ASP A 173 -10.50 11.69 8.74
N TYR A 174 -9.35 12.36 8.88
CA TYR A 174 -8.08 11.93 8.29
C TYR A 174 -6.90 12.14 9.24
N ILE A 175 -5.87 11.32 9.02
CA ILE A 175 -4.56 11.46 9.66
C ILE A 175 -3.50 11.26 8.57
N ASP A 176 -2.68 12.27 8.38
CA ASP A 176 -1.57 12.27 7.44
C ASP A 176 -0.28 11.92 8.19
N TYR A 177 0.39 10.89 7.73
CA TYR A 177 1.70 10.50 8.26
C TYR A 177 2.82 10.84 7.27
N ALA A 178 3.95 11.29 7.80
CA ALA A 178 5.22 11.24 7.09
C ALA A 178 5.82 9.83 7.26
N VAL A 179 6.37 9.29 6.18
CA VAL A 179 7.07 7.99 6.19
C VAL A 179 8.58 8.18 6.33
N LEU A 180 9.26 7.23 6.96
CA LEU A 180 10.70 7.30 7.25
C LEU A 180 11.58 7.33 6.00
N ASP A 181 11.24 6.54 4.99
CA ASP A 181 12.07 6.37 3.78
C ASP A 181 11.20 5.90 2.59
N GLN A 182 11.84 5.79 1.42
CA GLN A 182 11.29 5.14 0.24
C GLN A 182 10.83 3.73 0.60
N CYS A 183 9.52 3.50 0.49
CA CYS A 183 8.90 2.24 0.85
C CYS A 183 7.94 1.79 -0.23
N ILE A 184 7.73 0.47 -0.29
CA ILE A 184 6.71 -0.14 -1.13
C ILE A 184 5.55 -0.51 -0.22
N VAL A 185 4.39 0.10 -0.45
CA VAL A 185 3.16 -0.18 0.29
C VAL A 185 2.39 -1.28 -0.44
N ARG A 186 2.19 -2.42 0.23
CA ARG A 186 1.45 -3.56 -0.33
C ARG A 186 0.04 -3.71 0.21
N ALA A 187 -0.11 -3.46 1.50
CA ALA A 187 -1.37 -3.60 2.21
C ALA A 187 -1.35 -2.67 3.42
N MET A 188 -2.55 -2.28 3.85
CA MET A 188 -2.75 -1.64 5.14
C MET A 188 -3.46 -2.61 6.06
N GLU A 189 -2.96 -2.70 7.28
CA GLU A 189 -3.60 -3.43 8.35
C GLU A 189 -4.12 -2.42 9.38
N LEU A 190 -5.43 -2.45 9.62
CA LEU A 190 -6.07 -1.59 10.59
C LEU A 190 -6.85 -2.44 11.59
N VAL A 191 -6.76 -2.07 12.86
CA VAL A 191 -7.64 -2.62 13.90
C VAL A 191 -8.63 -1.53 14.28
N PRO A 192 -9.83 -1.51 13.68
CA PRO A 192 -10.81 -0.48 13.97
C PRO A 192 -11.32 -0.65 15.41
N TYR A 193 -11.15 0.40 16.20
CA TYR A 193 -11.59 0.40 17.58
C TYR A 193 -13.10 0.62 17.64
N LYS A 194 -13.78 -0.10 18.54
CA LYS A 194 -15.21 0.10 18.75
C LYS A 194 -15.42 1.50 19.34
N ALA A 195 -16.41 2.24 18.86
CA ALA A 195 -16.76 3.52 19.46
C ALA A 195 -17.21 3.33 20.91
N PHE A 196 -16.74 4.22 21.78
CA PHE A 196 -17.15 4.32 23.17
C PHE A 196 -17.75 5.69 23.42
N TRP A 197 -18.78 5.73 24.25
CA TRP A 197 -19.47 6.96 24.59
C TRP A 197 -18.65 7.75 25.61
N GLN A 198 -18.15 8.93 25.25
CA GLN A 198 -17.73 9.93 26.23
C GLN A 198 -18.98 10.76 26.62
N MET A 199 -19.15 11.02 27.91
CA MET A 199 -20.35 11.72 28.40
C MET A 199 -20.39 13.15 27.84
N GLY A 200 -21.36 13.42 26.97
CA GLY A 200 -21.55 14.72 26.32
C GLY A 200 -20.89 14.86 24.95
N GLU A 201 -20.04 13.91 24.56
CA GLU A 201 -19.20 13.98 23.36
C GLU A 201 -19.19 12.61 22.65
N PRO A 202 -20.08 12.36 21.68
CA PRO A 202 -20.16 11.07 21.01
C PRO A 202 -18.94 10.84 20.11
N GLY A 203 -18.18 9.77 20.36
CA GLY A 203 -17.20 9.23 19.43
C GLY A 203 -17.85 8.19 18.52
N TYR A 204 -17.71 8.33 17.20
CA TYR A 204 -18.24 7.38 16.22
C TYR A 204 -17.14 6.45 15.71
N ALA A 205 -17.49 5.19 15.49
CA ALA A 205 -16.55 4.24 14.90
C ALA A 205 -16.55 4.44 13.38
N PRO A 206 -15.40 4.31 12.71
CA PRO A 206 -15.34 4.48 11.27
C PRO A 206 -16.26 3.46 10.59
N LEU A 207 -17.02 3.94 9.61
CA LEU A 207 -17.86 3.11 8.75
C LEU A 207 -17.07 2.64 7.53
N LYS A 208 -16.22 3.51 7.00
CA LYS A 208 -15.37 3.26 5.84
C LYS A 208 -13.98 3.80 6.08
N VAL A 209 -12.99 3.22 5.40
CA VAL A 209 -11.61 3.69 5.40
C VAL A 209 -11.07 3.71 3.98
N SER A 210 -10.28 4.72 3.65
CA SER A 210 -9.51 4.80 2.42
C SER A 210 -8.08 5.25 2.72
N ILE A 211 -7.19 5.03 1.77
CA ILE A 211 -5.78 5.37 1.88
C ILE A 211 -5.44 6.26 0.71
N ALA A 212 -4.81 7.39 1.00
CA ALA A 212 -4.23 8.26 0.00
C ALA A 212 -2.71 8.27 0.16
N LEU A 213 -1.99 8.23 -0.96
CA LEU A 213 -0.57 8.58 -1.00
C LEU A 213 -0.47 10.02 -1.48
N LEU A 214 0.22 10.84 -0.71
CA LEU A 214 0.44 12.24 -1.01
C LEU A 214 1.90 12.45 -1.42
N ALA A 215 2.13 13.14 -2.53
CA ALA A 215 3.45 13.58 -2.95
C ALA A 215 3.58 15.09 -2.82
N LYS A 216 4.78 15.55 -2.47
CA LYS A 216 5.10 16.98 -2.52
C LYS A 216 5.14 17.40 -3.98
N SER A 217 4.39 18.44 -4.34
CA SER A 217 4.47 19.02 -5.69
C SER A 217 5.85 19.67 -5.90
N GLU A 218 6.41 19.55 -7.11
CA GLU A 218 7.65 20.26 -7.48
C GLU A 218 7.43 21.79 -7.55
N THR A 219 6.18 22.22 -7.72
CA THR A 219 5.82 23.62 -8.02
C THR A 219 5.01 24.31 -6.93
N SER A 220 4.56 23.57 -5.91
CA SER A 220 3.74 24.09 -4.80
C SER A 220 4.16 23.45 -3.50
N GLU A 221 4.03 24.18 -2.39
CA GLU A 221 4.15 23.60 -1.05
C GLU A 221 2.98 22.67 -0.70
N GLU A 222 1.89 22.74 -1.46
CA GLU A 222 0.74 21.85 -1.30
C GLU A 222 1.06 20.42 -1.75
N ARG A 223 0.63 19.47 -0.92
CA ARG A 223 0.74 18.05 -1.22
C ARG A 223 -0.41 17.64 -2.12
N CYS A 224 -0.09 16.94 -3.21
CA CYS A 224 -1.08 16.41 -4.13
C CYS A 224 -1.33 14.93 -3.83
N ILE A 225 -2.59 14.52 -3.85
CA ILE A 225 -2.97 13.11 -3.81
C ILE A 225 -2.57 12.47 -5.13
N VAL A 226 -1.62 11.55 -5.09
CA VAL A 226 -1.11 10.85 -6.27
C VAL A 226 -1.69 9.46 -6.42
N TYR A 227 -2.22 8.90 -5.33
CA TYR A 227 -2.99 7.67 -5.33
C TYR A 227 -4.07 7.77 -4.26
N SER A 228 -5.26 7.24 -4.55
CA SER A 228 -6.32 7.06 -3.58
C SER A 228 -6.95 5.69 -3.79
N SER A 229 -7.06 4.92 -2.73
CA SER A 229 -7.76 3.63 -2.75
C SER A 229 -9.28 3.86 -2.85
N PRO A 230 -10.06 2.86 -3.32
CA PRO A 230 -11.49 2.88 -3.05
C PRO A 230 -11.76 2.88 -1.54
N PRO A 231 -12.92 3.39 -1.10
CA PRO A 231 -13.33 3.30 0.29
C PRO A 231 -13.74 1.85 0.61
N PHE A 232 -13.18 1.29 1.67
CA PHE A 232 -13.46 -0.05 2.16
C PHE A 232 -14.40 0.01 3.37
N ASP A 233 -15.37 -0.90 3.45
CA ASP A 233 -16.23 -1.02 4.63
C ASP A 233 -15.43 -1.53 5.84
N VAL A 234 -15.74 -0.99 7.01
CA VAL A 234 -15.05 -1.30 8.26
C VAL A 234 -15.93 -2.12 9.18
N ALA A 235 -15.46 -3.31 9.55
CA ALA A 235 -16.09 -4.13 10.57
C ALA A 235 -15.50 -3.82 11.95
N ASN A 236 -16.25 -3.11 12.80
CA ASN A 236 -15.82 -2.69 14.14
C ASN A 236 -15.83 -3.83 15.18
N ARG A 237 -15.09 -4.90 14.89
CA ARG A 237 -14.98 -6.12 15.73
C ARG A 237 -13.74 -6.12 16.63
N MET A 238 -12.89 -5.09 16.56
CA MET A 238 -11.57 -5.06 17.21
C MET A 238 -10.70 -6.27 16.80
N GLU A 239 -10.65 -6.51 15.49
CA GLU A 239 -9.82 -7.54 14.85
C GLU A 239 -8.98 -6.88 13.76
N VAL A 240 -7.87 -7.51 13.37
CA VAL A 240 -7.03 -6.99 12.28
C VAL A 240 -7.79 -7.14 10.97
N CYS A 241 -8.00 -6.02 10.28
CA CYS A 241 -8.54 -5.96 8.92
C CYS A 241 -7.42 -5.59 7.96
N THR A 242 -7.20 -6.43 6.95
CA THR A 242 -6.20 -6.18 5.88
C THR A 242 -6.92 -5.64 4.65
N TYR A 243 -6.52 -4.45 4.20
CA TYR A 243 -6.99 -3.77 2.99
C TYR A 243 -5.86 -3.77 1.95
N LYS A 244 -6.17 -4.22 0.74
CA LYS A 244 -5.22 -4.36 -0.38
C LYS A 244 -5.68 -3.53 -1.57
#